data_AF-A0A841FLK9-F1
#
_entry.id   AF-A0A841FLK9-F1
#
_cell.length_a   1.000
_cell.length_b   1.000
_cell.length_c   1.000
_cell.angle_alpha   90.00
_cell.angle_beta   90.00
_cell.angle_gamma   90.00
#
_symmetry.space_group_name_H-M   'P 1'
#
loop_
_entity.id
_entity.type
_entity.pdbx_description
1 polymer ?
#
loop_
_entity_poly.entity_id
_entity_poly.type
_entity_poly.pdbx_seq_one_letter_code
_entity_poly.pdbx_strand_id
1 'polypeptide(L)' 'MLPERNGVIADGVVWDDGEAVLRWRGDTTGVRQSEDFRHWTQIDTVHGHHGTTHIAWLDDPPVVSS' A
#
# COMPACT_ATOMS: atom_id res chain seq x y z
N MET A 1 18.95 4.92 4.09
CA MET A 1 18.94 3.71 4.93
C MET A 1 17.73 3.81 5.84
N LEU A 2 16.66 3.04 5.56
CA LEU A 2 15.44 3.07 6.38
C LEU A 2 15.64 2.11 7.57
N PRO A 3 15.20 2.47 8.79
CA PRO A 3 15.29 1.60 9.95
C PRO A 3 14.43 0.34 9.73
N GLU A 4 14.86 -0.78 10.30
CA GLU A 4 14.16 -2.06 10.18
C GLU A 4 12.73 -1.94 10.75
N ARG A 5 11.73 -1.81 9.87
CA ARG A 5 10.33 -1.66 10.26
C ARG A 5 9.68 -3.04 10.31
N ASN A 6 9.65 -3.65 11.49
CA ASN A 6 8.98 -4.91 11.81
C ASN A 6 7.44 -4.91 11.65
N GLY A 7 6.88 -4.05 10.79
CA GLY A 7 5.44 -3.90 10.56
C GLY A 7 5.06 -3.57 9.11
N VAL A 8 6.01 -3.57 8.18
CA VAL A 8 5.70 -3.42 6.75
C VAL A 8 5.26 -4.77 6.21
N ILE A 9 3.97 -4.88 5.89
CA ILE A 9 3.34 -6.11 5.42
C ILE A 9 3.22 -6.17 3.88
N ALA A 10 3.37 -5.01 3.24
CA ALA A 10 3.34 -4.87 1.79
C ALA A 10 4.15 -3.65 1.34
N ASP A 11 4.61 -3.70 0.08
CA ASP A 11 5.19 -2.56 -0.63
C ASP A 11 4.40 -2.34 -1.93
N GLY A 12 4.36 -1.12 -2.43
CA GLY A 12 3.63 -0.81 -3.65
C GLY A 12 4.15 0.43 -4.34
N VAL A 13 3.55 0.71 -5.50
CA VAL A 13 3.77 1.92 -6.27
C VAL A 13 2.41 2.50 -6.63
N VAL A 14 2.34 3.82 -6.70
CA VAL A 14 1.18 4.56 -7.18
C VAL A 14 1.63 5.41 -8.35
N TRP A 15 0.88 5.39 -9.44
CA TRP A 15 1.12 6.22 -10.61
C TRP A 15 0.47 7.60 -10.44
N ASP A 16 0.85 8.55 -11.29
CA ASP A 16 0.37 9.95 -11.24
C ASP A 16 -1.13 10.10 -11.55
N ASP A 17 -1.71 9.12 -12.23
CA ASP A 17 -3.15 8.97 -12.44
C ASP A 17 -3.91 8.34 -11.26
N GLY A 18 -3.19 7.94 -10.21
CA GLY A 18 -3.72 7.36 -8.98
C GLY A 18 -3.92 5.85 -9.02
N GLU A 19 -3.69 5.16 -10.15
CA GLU A 19 -3.64 3.70 -10.18
C GLU A 19 -2.52 3.20 -9.27
N ALA A 20 -2.68 2.01 -8.69
CA ALA A 20 -1.72 1.47 -7.74
C ALA A 20 -1.55 -0.04 -7.86
N VAL A 21 -0.34 -0.52 -7.58
CA VAL A 21 -0.05 -1.94 -7.42
C VAL A 21 0.61 -2.17 -6.08
N LEU A 22 0.09 -3.12 -5.33
CA LEU A 22 0.60 -3.54 -4.03
C LEU A 22 1.11 -4.98 -4.12
N ARG A 23 2.22 -5.27 -3.45
CA ARG A 23 2.75 -6.62 -3.26
C ARG A 23 2.86 -6.94 -1.78
N TRP A 24 2.11 -7.94 -1.34
CA TRP A 24 2.20 -8.50 -0.02
C TRP A 24 3.50 -9.29 0.16
N ARG A 25 4.20 -9.05 1.26
CA ARG A 25 5.46 -9.76 1.58
C ARG A 25 5.21 -11.22 1.94
N GLY A 26 4.02 -11.52 2.44
CA GLY A 26 3.61 -12.87 2.84
C GLY A 26 4.15 -13.30 4.19
N ASP A 27 4.68 -12.38 5.00
CA ASP A 27 5.28 -12.70 6.29
C ASP A 27 4.26 -13.26 7.30
N THR A 28 2.98 -12.91 7.15
CA THR A 28 1.90 -13.37 8.03
C THR A 28 1.27 -14.71 7.58
N THR A 29 1.10 -14.92 6.27
CA THR A 29 0.35 -16.08 5.72
C THR A 29 1.20 -17.07 4.92
N GLY A 30 2.46 -16.73 4.63
CA GLY A 30 3.34 -17.46 3.70
C GLY A 30 3.00 -17.23 2.22
N VAL A 31 1.95 -16.45 1.92
CA VAL A 31 1.49 -16.21 0.55
C VAL A 31 1.95 -14.84 0.07
N ARG A 32 2.74 -14.84 -1.01
CA ARG A 32 3.03 -13.60 -1.76
C ARG A 32 1.92 -13.38 -2.77
N GLN A 33 1.30 -12.21 -2.69
CA GLN A 33 0.22 -11.81 -3.58
C GLN A 33 0.51 -10.41 -4.11
N SER A 34 0.12 -10.16 -5.36
CA SER A 34 0.06 -8.82 -5.93
C SER A 34 -1.39 -8.45 -6.18
N GLU A 35 -1.74 -7.19 -5.97
CA GLU A 35 -3.07 -6.64 -6.22
C GLU A 35 -2.96 -5.32 -6.96
N ASP A 36 -3.81 -5.16 -7.97
CA ASP A 36 -3.92 -3.94 -8.76
C ASP A 36 -5.19 -3.18 -8.31
N PHE A 37 -5.05 -1.88 -8.11
CA PHE A 37 -6.12 -0.97 -7.69
C PHE A 37 -6.29 0.13 -8.74
N ARG A 38 -7.54 0.43 -9.07
CA ARG A 38 -7.86 1.56 -9.97
C ARG A 38 -7.60 2.91 -9.32
N HIS A 39 -7.61 2.95 -8.00
CA HIS A 39 -7.25 4.14 -7.25
C HIS A 39 -6.65 3.75 -5.89
N TRP A 40 -5.52 4.35 -5.50
CA TRP A 40 -4.80 3.99 -4.28
C TRP A 40 -5.64 4.08 -2.99
N THR A 41 -6.65 4.97 -2.93
CA THR A 41 -7.55 5.09 -1.75
C THR A 41 -8.38 3.82 -1.51
N GLN A 42 -8.53 2.96 -2.52
CA GLN A 42 -9.17 1.67 -2.37
C GLN A 42 -8.38 0.73 -1.46
N ILE A 43 -7.06 0.92 -1.35
CA ILE A 43 -6.19 0.11 -0.48
C ILE A 43 -6.65 0.25 0.97
N ASP A 44 -6.88 1.48 1.47
CA ASP A 44 -7.38 1.69 2.83
C ASP A 44 -8.80 1.14 3.03
N THR A 45 -9.62 1.14 1.98
CA THR A 45 -10.99 0.62 2.03
C THR A 45 -11.01 -0.91 2.17
N VAL A 46 -10.17 -1.61 1.41
CA VAL A 46 -10.13 -3.07 1.38
C VAL A 46 -9.25 -3.62 2.51
N HIS A 47 -8.11 -2.97 2.76
CA HIS A 47 -7.03 -3.48 3.59
C HIS A 47 -6.68 -2.60 4.79
N GLY A 48 -7.39 -1.48 5.02
CA GLY A 48 -7.16 -0.60 6.17
C GLY A 48 -7.56 -1.23 7.52
N HIS A 49 -8.34 -2.32 7.50
CA HIS A 49 -8.74 -3.08 8.69
C HIS A 49 -9.18 -2.19 9.87
N HIS A 50 -10.12 -1.27 9.61
CA HIS A 50 -10.60 -0.26 10.59
C HIS A 50 -9.49 0.64 11.17
N GLY A 51 -8.49 0.99 10.35
CA GLY A 51 -7.37 1.86 10.72
C GLY A 51 -6.22 1.14 11.42
N THR A 52 -6.22 -0.20 11.46
CA THR A 52 -5.09 -0.97 12.02
C THR A 52 -3.89 -1.02 11.07
N THR A 53 -4.11 -0.72 9.80
CA THR A 53 -3.09 -0.57 8.76
C THR A 53 -3.29 0.78 8.07
N HIS A 54 -2.20 1.35 7.58
CA HIS A 54 -2.20 2.63 6.89
C HIS A 54 -1.10 2.66 5.84
N ILE A 55 -1.31 3.46 4.79
CA ILE A 55 -0.29 3.73 3.78
C ILE A 55 0.75 4.68 4.36
N ALA A 56 2.02 4.30 4.26
CA ALA A 56 3.15 5.16 4.55
C ALA A 56 3.85 5.51 3.24
N TRP A 57 3.77 6.79 2.84
CA TRP A 57 4.39 7.29 1.64
C TRP A 57 5.91 7.47 1.82
N LEU A 58 6.68 7.08 0.81
CA LEU A 58 8.14 7.27 0.79
C LEU A 58 8.52 8.64 0.21
N ASP A 59 7.62 9.20 -0.57
CA ASP A 59 7.66 10.43 -1.36
C ASP A 59 6.33 11.19 -1.21
N ASP A 60 6.18 12.32 -1.91
CA ASP A 60 4.94 13.10 -1.84
C ASP A 60 3.77 12.30 -2.43
N PRO A 61 2.63 12.19 -1.73
CA PRO A 61 1.48 11.45 -2.23
C PRO A 61 0.92 12.12 -3.50
N PRO A 62 0.34 11.34 -4.44
CA PRO A 62 -0.26 11.91 -5.64
C PRO A 62 -1.40 12.86 -5.26
N VAL A 63 -1.43 14.00 -5.96
CA VAL A 63 -2.47 15.01 -5.76
C VAL A 63 -3.78 14.44 -6.28
N VAL A 64 -4.68 14.10 -5.36
CA VAL A 64 -6.05 13.72 -5.70
C VAL A 64 -6.75 14.96 -6.26
N SER A 65 -6.96 14.96 -7.57
CA SER A 65 -7.83 15.93 -8.23
C SER A 65 -9.27 15.54 -7.87
N SER A 66 -9.94 16.42 -7.12
CA SER A 66 -11.34 16.28 -6.70
C SER A 66 -12.31 16.25 -7.87
#